data_AF-A0A8K0GAH3-F1
#
_entry.id   AF-A0A8K0GAH3-F1
#
_cell.length_a   1.000
_cell.length_b   1.000
_cell.length_c   1.000
_cell.angle_alpha   90.00
_cell.angle_beta   90.00
_cell.angle_gamma   90.00
#
_symmetry.space_group_name_H-M   'P 1'
#
loop_
_entity.id
_entity.type
_entity.pdbx_description
1 polymer ?
#
loop_
_entity_poly.entity_id
_entity_poly.type
_entity_poly.pdbx_seq_one_letter_code
_entity_poly.pdbx_strand_id
1 'polypeptide(L)'
;MPYTRDQRNEITDIIQETIYALVNDESFLQKITERMWTKFEQKLEDKYQEIQHKTSVLPEENKKLRKALDRLEQYTRRNNTRIFGVKHEENENVLEKVIATLNN
;
A
#
# COMPACT_ATOMS: atom_id res chain seq x y z
N MET A 1 25.61 55.98 -9.58
CA MET A 1 24.43 56.85 -9.38
C MET A 1 23.20 55.95 -9.31
N PRO A 2 22.28 56.14 -8.34
CA PRO A 2 21.03 55.39 -8.29
C PRO A 2 20.06 55.86 -9.38
N TYR A 3 19.23 54.95 -9.89
CA TYR A 3 18.19 55.25 -10.88
C TYR A 3 17.20 56.30 -10.36
N THR A 4 16.75 57.20 -11.24
CA THR A 4 15.69 58.16 -10.93
C THR A 4 14.36 57.43 -10.72
N ARG A 5 13.40 58.10 -10.09
CA ARG A 5 12.07 57.53 -9.84
C ARG A 5 11.38 57.15 -11.15
N ASP A 6 11.51 57.99 -12.18
CA ASP A 6 10.86 57.80 -13.47
C ASP A 6 11.47 56.61 -14.22
N GLN A 7 12.80 56.47 -14.21
CA GLN A 7 13.49 55.30 -14.76
C GLN A 7 13.06 54.00 -14.08
N ARG A 8 12.81 54.03 -12.76
CA ARG A 8 12.32 52.86 -12.03
C ARG A 8 10.88 52.49 -12.39
N ASN A 9 10.03 53.48 -12.58
CA ASN A 9 8.65 53.24 -13.02
C ASN A 9 8.63 52.66 -14.42
N GLU A 10 9.38 53.24 -15.35
CA GLU A 10 9.46 52.79 -16.74
C GLU A 10 10.01 51.36 -16.87
N ILE A 11 11.04 51.01 -16.09
CA ILE A 11 11.53 49.63 -16.00
C ILE A 11 10.44 48.69 -15.44
N THR A 12 9.68 49.14 -14.44
CA THR A 12 8.63 48.32 -13.84
C THR A 12 7.49 48.07 -14.83
N ASP A 13 7.10 49.08 -15.60
CA ASP A 13 6.04 48.99 -16.60
C ASP A 13 6.45 48.05 -17.74
N ILE A 14 7.68 48.16 -18.25
CA ILE A 14 8.22 47.25 -19.27
C ILE A 14 8.26 45.80 -18.77
N ILE A 15 8.70 45.59 -17.52
CA ILE A 15 8.72 44.25 -16.92
C ILE A 15 7.30 43.70 -16.80
N GLN A 16 6.34 44.50 -16.35
CA GLN A 16 4.94 44.08 -16.24
C GLN A 16 4.37 43.69 -17.60
N GLU A 17 4.52 44.54 -18.63
CA GLU A 17 4.05 44.25 -19.99
C GLU A 17 4.67 42.96 -20.54
N THR A 18 5.97 42.78 -20.33
CA THR A 18 6.69 41.58 -20.80
C THR A 18 6.19 40.32 -20.10
N ILE A 19 5.96 40.37 -18.78
CA ILE A 19 5.40 39.25 -18.03
C ILE A 19 3.97 38.97 -18.47
N TYR A 20 3.14 40.00 -18.67
CA TYR A 20 1.78 39.83 -19.18
C TYR A 20 1.75 39.20 -20.58
N ALA A 21 2.64 39.62 -21.47
CA ALA A 21 2.75 39.04 -22.80
C ALA A 21 3.20 37.57 -22.74
N LEU A 22 4.14 37.23 -21.86
CA LEU A 22 4.63 35.86 -21.69
C LEU A 22 3.57 34.93 -21.07
N VAL A 23 2.82 35.41 -20.07
CA VAL A 23 1.80 34.60 -19.38
C VAL A 23 0.55 34.45 -20.22
N ASN A 24 0.22 35.42 -21.07
CA ASN A 24 -0.89 35.31 -22.03
C ASN A 24 -0.47 34.68 -23.37
N ASP A 25 0.79 34.30 -23.54
CA ASP A 25 1.22 33.50 -24.68
C ASP A 25 0.65 32.08 -24.53
N GLU A 26 -0.44 31.82 -25.24
CA GLU A 26 -1.13 30.54 -25.28
C GLU A 26 -0.17 29.40 -25.65
N SER A 27 0.82 29.66 -26.51
CA SER A 27 1.81 28.65 -26.90
C SER A 27 2.79 28.30 -25.78
N PHE A 28 3.12 29.28 -24.92
CA PHE A 28 3.96 29.07 -23.74
C PHE A 28 3.22 28.27 -22.67
N LEU A 29 1.98 28.65 -22.37
CA LEU A 29 1.13 27.93 -21.41
C LEU A 29 0.85 26.50 -21.89
N GLN A 30 0.58 26.31 -23.18
CA GLN A 30 0.33 24.99 -23.74
C GLN A 30 1.55 24.06 -23.57
N LYS A 31 2.76 24.54 -23.88
CA LYS A 31 4.01 23.77 -23.68
C LYS A 31 4.25 23.40 -22.22
N ILE A 32 3.95 24.31 -21.28
CA ILE A 32 4.05 24.02 -19.85
C ILE A 32 3.05 22.93 -19.47
N THR A 33 1.81 23.06 -19.92
CA THR A 33 0.71 22.14 -19.59
C THR A 33 1.00 20.74 -20.13
N GLU A 34 1.43 20.63 -21.39
CA GLU A 34 1.84 19.36 -22.00
C GLU A 34 2.98 18.70 -21.21
N ARG A 35 4.02 19.47 -20.86
CA ARG A 35 5.15 18.92 -20.12
C ARG A 35 4.79 18.49 -18.70
N MET A 36 3.87 19.21 -18.05
CA MET A 36 3.32 18.79 -16.76
C MET A 36 2.51 17.50 -16.93
N TRP A 37 1.64 17.44 -17.93
CA TRP A 37 0.81 16.27 -18.22
C TRP A 37 1.64 15.02 -18.42
N THR A 38 2.67 15.07 -19.27
CA THR A 38 3.58 13.93 -19.49
C THR A 38 4.26 13.48 -18.20
N LYS A 39 4.68 14.42 -17.34
CA LYS A 39 5.28 14.07 -16.04
C LYS A 39 4.27 13.45 -15.07
N PHE A 40 3.02 13.91 -15.09
CA PHE A 40 1.96 13.33 -14.27
C PHE A 40 1.62 11.92 -14.75
N GLU A 41 1.47 11.73 -16.06
CA GLU A 41 1.19 10.43 -16.68
C GLU A 41 2.29 9.42 -16.37
N GLN A 42 3.56 9.81 -16.51
CA GLN A 42 4.69 8.94 -16.16
C GLN A 42 4.71 8.56 -14.68
N LYS A 43 4.45 9.51 -13.78
CA LYS A 43 4.37 9.21 -12.33
C LYS A 43 3.19 8.29 -11.99
N LEU A 44 2.07 8.45 -12.68
CA LEU A 44 0.89 7.59 -12.49
C LEU A 44 1.19 6.18 -12.95
N GLU A 45 1.83 6.02 -14.10
CA GLU A 45 2.24 4.70 -14.63
C GLU A 45 3.25 4.03 -13.68
N ASP A 46 4.29 4.75 -13.23
CA ASP A 46 5.26 4.21 -12.28
C ASP A 46 4.59 3.72 -10.99
N LYS A 47 3.62 4.49 -10.47
CA LYS A 47 2.85 4.12 -9.28
C LYS A 47 1.92 2.95 -9.52
N TYR A 48 1.29 2.89 -10.68
CA TYR A 48 0.44 1.78 -11.08
C TYR A 48 1.24 0.47 -11.13
N GLN A 49 2.39 0.49 -11.80
CA GLN A 49 3.30 -0.66 -11.88
C GLN A 49 3.81 -1.09 -10.49
N GLU A 50 4.16 -0.14 -9.62
CA GLU A 50 4.57 -0.43 -8.24
C GLU A 50 3.46 -1.15 -7.45
N ILE A 51 2.21 -0.67 -7.56
CA ILE A 51 1.05 -1.28 -6.89
C ILE A 51 0.73 -2.65 -7.48
N GLN A 52 0.78 -2.78 -8.80
CA GLN A 52 0.54 -4.04 -9.49
C GLN A 52 1.56 -5.10 -9.08
N HIS A 53 2.84 -4.72 -8.99
CA HIS A 53 3.89 -5.63 -8.52
C HIS A 53 3.63 -6.07 -7.08
N LYS A 54 3.36 -5.14 -6.16
CA LYS A 54 3.07 -5.47 -4.75
C LYS A 54 1.84 -6.38 -4.63
N THR A 55 0.77 -6.10 -5.37
CA THR A 55 -0.45 -6.93 -5.34
C THR A 55 -0.24 -8.30 -5.96
N SER A 56 0.66 -8.46 -6.92
CA SER A 56 0.96 -9.77 -7.51
C SER A 56 1.68 -10.74 -6.55
N VAL A 57 2.50 -10.21 -5.63
CA VAL A 57 3.32 -11.01 -4.71
C VAL A 57 2.51 -11.47 -3.48
N LEU A 58 1.57 -10.64 -3.02
CA LEU A 58 0.78 -10.89 -1.81
C LEU A 58 -0.01 -12.22 -1.82
N PRO A 59 -0.68 -12.64 -2.91
CA PRO A 59 -1.40 -13.92 -2.96
C PRO A 59 -0.48 -15.12 -2.73
N GLU A 60 0.69 -15.14 -3.37
CA GLU A 60 1.65 -16.23 -3.23
C GLU A 60 2.26 -16.25 -1.83
N GLU A 61 2.56 -15.09 -1.26
CA GLU A 61 3.06 -14.99 0.11
C GLU A 61 2.00 -15.45 1.13
N ASN A 62 0.74 -15.01 0.98
CA ASN A 62 -0.37 -15.43 1.83
C ASN A 62 -0.58 -16.95 1.75
N LYS A 63 -0.51 -17.53 0.55
CA LYS A 63 -0.59 -18.98 0.33
C LYS A 63 0.57 -19.72 1.03
N LYS A 64 1.80 -19.21 0.93
CA LYS A 64 2.96 -19.79 1.62
C LYS A 64 2.79 -19.74 3.14
N LEU A 65 2.36 -18.60 3.68
CA LEU A 65 2.14 -18.41 5.12
C LEU A 65 1.03 -19.33 5.64
N ARG A 66 -0.09 -19.45 4.93
CA ARG A 66 -1.17 -20.39 5.28
C ARG A 66 -0.69 -21.83 5.35
N LYS A 67 0.11 -22.27 4.39
CA LYS A 67 0.71 -23.63 4.41
C LYS A 67 1.72 -23.82 5.55
N ALA A 68 2.46 -22.78 5.92
CA ALA A 68 3.36 -22.83 7.07
C ALA A 68 2.57 -22.96 8.38
N LEU A 69 1.48 -22.20 8.51
CA LEU A 69 0.60 -22.22 9.68
C LEU A 69 -0.09 -23.58 9.85
N ASP A 70 -0.63 -24.15 8.78
CA ASP A 70 -1.23 -25.49 8.81
C ASP A 70 -0.21 -26.57 9.25
N ARG A 71 1.02 -26.51 8.74
CA ARG A 71 2.09 -27.42 9.18
C ARG A 71 2.43 -27.27 10.67
N LEU A 72 2.43 -26.04 11.19
CA LEU A 72 2.65 -25.79 12.62
C LEU A 72 1.50 -26.29 13.49
N GLU A 73 0.25 -26.13 13.04
CA GLU A 73 -0.92 -26.72 13.71
C GLU A 73 -0.87 -28.24 13.74
N GLN A 74 -0.48 -28.86 12.64
CA GLN A 74 -0.31 -30.31 12.57
C GLN A 74 0.81 -30.78 13.50
N TYR A 75 1.94 -30.06 13.52
CA TYR A 75 3.05 -30.37 14.41
C TYR A 75 2.66 -30.29 15.89
N THR A 76 1.93 -29.24 16.29
CA THR A 76 1.47 -29.07 17.68
C THR A 76 0.45 -30.13 18.09
N ARG A 77 -0.39 -30.59 17.15
CA ARG A 77 -1.38 -31.65 17.42
C ARG A 77 -0.84 -33.07 17.20
N ARG A 78 0.44 -33.24 16.84
CA ARG A 78 1.00 -34.54 16.41
C ARG A 78 0.83 -35.65 17.44
N ASN A 79 0.88 -35.31 18.72
CA ASN A 79 0.74 -36.26 19.83
C ASN A 79 -0.64 -36.19 20.51
N ASN A 80 -1.61 -35.50 19.89
CA ASN A 80 -2.94 -35.35 20.44
C ASN A 80 -3.89 -36.36 19.79
N THR A 81 -4.64 -37.07 20.61
CA THR A 81 -5.72 -37.95 20.16
C THR A 81 -7.05 -37.27 20.42
N ARG A 82 -7.94 -37.25 19.42
CA ARG A 82 -9.33 -36.80 19.61
C ARG A 82 -10.19 -38.00 20.00
N ILE A 83 -10.91 -37.87 21.11
CA ILE A 83 -11.84 -38.88 21.62
C ILE A 83 -13.24 -38.29 21.53
N PHE A 84 -14.16 -39.00 20.88
CA PHE A 84 -15.53 -38.56 20.65
C PHE A 84 -16.52 -39.48 21.37
N GLY A 85 -17.73 -38.98 21.66
CA GLY A 85 -18.81 -39.79 22.25
C GLY A 85 -18.71 -40.02 23.77
N VAL A 86 -17.81 -39.32 24.46
CA VAL A 86 -17.71 -39.36 25.93
C VAL A 86 -18.79 -38.44 26.52
N LYS A 87 -19.63 -39.00 27.40
CA LYS A 87 -20.66 -38.24 28.11
C LYS A 87 -20.01 -37.33 29.16
N HIS A 88 -20.34 -36.04 29.10
CA HIS A 88 -19.87 -35.04 30.04
C HIS A 88 -20.59 -35.14 31.39
N GLU A 89 -19.85 -35.02 32.48
CA GLU A 89 -20.34 -34.97 33.85
C GLU A 89 -19.63 -33.86 34.63
N GLU A 90 -20.33 -33.21 35.58
CA GLU A 90 -19.73 -32.15 36.40
C GLU A 90 -18.61 -32.70 37.30
N ASN A 91 -17.52 -31.93 37.43
CA ASN A 91 -16.32 -32.28 38.21
C ASN A 91 -15.64 -33.61 37.79
N GLU A 92 -15.74 -33.99 36.51
CA GLU A 92 -15.14 -35.24 36.02
C GLU A 92 -13.59 -35.22 35.97
N ASN A 93 -12.98 -36.35 36.34
CA ASN A 93 -11.56 -36.58 36.08
C ASN A 93 -11.38 -37.09 34.63
N VAL A 94 -10.90 -36.20 33.77
CA VAL A 94 -10.71 -36.49 32.34
C VAL A 94 -9.73 -37.63 32.10
N LEU A 95 -8.66 -37.74 32.89
CA LEU A 95 -7.65 -38.79 32.71
C LEU A 95 -8.23 -40.18 32.96
N GLU A 96 -8.99 -40.33 34.05
CA GLU A 96 -9.63 -41.60 34.40
C GLU A 96 -10.67 -42.01 33.35
N LYS A 97 -11.48 -41.06 32.86
CA LYS A 97 -12.44 -41.34 31.79
C LYS A 97 -11.76 -41.82 30.51
N VAL A 98 -10.62 -41.22 30.14
CA VAL A 98 -9.84 -41.64 28.95
C VAL A 98 -9.26 -43.05 29.12
N ILE A 99 -8.71 -43.38 30.29
CA ILE A 99 -8.18 -44.73 30.56
C ILE A 99 -9.30 -45.78 30.51
N ALA A 100 -10.46 -45.47 31.10
CA ALA A 100 -11.62 -46.36 31.09
C ALA A 100 -12.18 -46.58 29.67
N THR A 101 -12.09 -45.60 28.78
CA THR A 101 -12.52 -45.75 27.38
C THR A 101 -11.53 -46.53 26.52
N LEU A 102 -10.23 -46.51 26.85
CA LEU A 102 -9.20 -47.25 26.10
C LEU A 102 -9.08 -48.73 26.51
N ASN A 103 -9.52 -49.10 27.71
CA ASN A 103 -9.41 -50.46 28.26
C ASN A 103 -10.68 -51.33 28.09
N ASN A 104 -11.73 -50.79 27.45
CA ASN A 104 -12.93 -51.54 27.06
C ASN A 104 -12.86 -51.93 25.58
#